data_AF-A0A8T4A6Z6-F1
#
_entry.id   AF-A0A8T4A6Z6-F1
#
_cell.length_a   1.000
_cell.length_b   1.000
_cell.length_c   1.000
_cell.angle_alpha   90.00
_cell.angle_beta   90.00
_cell.angle_gamma   90.00
#
_symmetry.space_group_name_H-M   'P 1'
#
loop_
_entity.id
_entity.type
_entity.pdbx_description
1 polymer ?
#
loop_
_entity_poly.entity_id
_entity_poly.type
_entity_poly.pdbx_seq_one_letter_code
_entity_poly.pdbx_strand_id
1 'polypeptide(L)'
;MKNVKSKEEFIMSQEILIPQTRMIKARLFEAFQANGLEAALEACIEAKHTPLYMPEVVDERIAAAEDSPLFQNWLTTPSVRVTGKSKGGNKVVVYGHVPNYFSNPSNIRKAREAGLRNGAGIMPEPEFYTLLDREDGKIVFVVDYDRLRKSNSDVISVDDALQHPQTIPFLGGKERAEQYLVKHKAVYSKNIGIWHSDDLDEKPLGRLLFLGYYGNYGLYGGSVLYYFGRFLGVGAAEPREDGLVREAHACGRESPYRFGCGC
;
A
#
# COMPACT_ATOMS: atom_id res chain seq x y z
N MET A 1 -35.78 7.40 -28.55
CA MET A 1 -34.56 6.73 -28.05
C MET A 1 -33.46 7.77 -27.95
N LYS A 2 -33.11 8.21 -26.73
CA LYS A 2 -32.02 9.17 -26.51
C LYS A 2 -30.72 8.39 -26.43
N ASN A 3 -29.81 8.72 -27.34
CA ASN A 3 -28.48 8.17 -27.46
C ASN A 3 -27.63 8.61 -26.26
N VAL A 4 -27.36 7.69 -25.33
CA VAL A 4 -26.43 7.94 -24.22
C VAL A 4 -25.03 7.69 -24.76
N LYS A 5 -24.31 8.76 -25.08
CA LYS A 5 -22.87 8.67 -25.33
C LYS A 5 -22.21 8.24 -24.02
N SER A 6 -21.59 7.06 -24.01
CA SER A 6 -20.68 6.63 -22.97
C SER A 6 -19.61 7.70 -22.77
N LYS A 7 -19.51 8.26 -21.56
CA LYS A 7 -18.34 9.02 -21.16
C LYS A 7 -17.17 8.04 -21.18
N GLU A 8 -16.25 8.19 -22.11
CA GLU A 8 -14.95 7.55 -22.03
C GLU A 8 -14.27 8.08 -20.76
N GLU A 9 -14.11 7.21 -19.77
CA GLU A 9 -13.28 7.49 -18.60
C GLU A 9 -11.82 7.52 -19.06
N PHE A 10 -11.18 8.68 -18.92
CA PHE A 10 -9.81 8.89 -19.35
C PHE A 10 -8.86 8.34 -18.28
N ILE A 11 -8.38 7.11 -18.48
CA ILE A 11 -7.34 6.50 -17.64
C ILE A 11 -5.99 6.80 -18.29
N MET A 12 -5.13 7.54 -17.57
CA MET A 12 -3.74 7.74 -18.01
C MET A 12 -2.86 6.62 -17.48
N SER A 13 -1.90 6.22 -18.30
CA SER A 13 -0.93 5.24 -17.88
C SER A 13 0.46 5.53 -18.44
N GLN A 14 1.48 5.33 -17.61
CA GLN A 14 2.88 5.53 -17.97
C GLN A 14 3.69 4.29 -17.58
N GLU A 15 4.51 3.77 -18.49
CA GLU A 15 5.48 2.71 -18.17
C GLU A 15 6.71 3.29 -17.46
N ILE A 16 7.18 2.60 -16.42
CA ILE A 16 8.35 2.97 -15.61
C ILE A 16 9.22 1.72 -15.41
N LEU A 17 10.53 1.87 -15.58
CA LEU A 17 11.51 0.83 -15.24
C LEU A 17 11.86 0.93 -13.74
N ILE A 18 11.69 -0.17 -13.02
CA ILE A 18 12.00 -0.25 -11.59
C ILE A 18 13.25 -1.11 -11.30
N PRO A 19 14.17 -0.67 -10.43
CA PRO A 19 15.41 -1.39 -10.14
C PRO A 19 15.18 -2.43 -9.04
N GLN A 20 14.68 -3.61 -9.40
CA GLN A 20 14.91 -4.82 -8.61
C GLN A 20 16.10 -5.60 -9.21
N THR A 21 16.55 -6.69 -8.58
CA THR A 21 17.57 -7.62 -9.14
C THR A 21 17.27 -8.11 -10.57
N ARG A 22 16.08 -7.80 -11.10
CA ARG A 22 15.71 -7.77 -12.51
C ARG A 22 14.92 -6.48 -12.77
N MET A 23 15.13 -5.81 -13.89
CA MET A 23 14.25 -4.71 -14.30
C MET A 23 12.85 -5.28 -14.56
N ILE A 24 11.91 -4.95 -13.70
CA ILE A 24 10.48 -5.26 -13.91
C ILE A 24 9.87 -4.02 -14.57
N LYS A 25 9.03 -4.24 -15.59
CA LYS A 25 8.21 -3.15 -16.12
C LYS A 25 7.07 -2.90 -15.13
N ALA A 26 7.10 -1.74 -14.50
CA ALA A 26 5.97 -1.24 -13.72
C ALA A 26 5.19 -0.22 -14.56
N ARG A 27 3.91 -0.04 -14.24
CA ARG A 27 3.04 0.92 -14.90
C ARG A 27 2.27 1.70 -13.86
N LEU A 28 2.20 3.01 -14.04
CA LEU A 28 1.30 3.86 -13.28
C LEU A 28 -0.10 3.77 -13.88
N PHE A 29 -1.09 3.60 -13.00
CA PHE A 29 -2.52 3.64 -13.31
C PHE A 29 -3.13 4.81 -12.55
N GLU A 30 -3.67 5.78 -13.28
CA GLU A 30 -4.12 7.05 -12.72
C GLU A 30 -5.56 7.37 -13.10
N ALA A 31 -6.32 7.88 -12.14
CA ALA A 31 -7.63 8.47 -12.39
C ALA A 31 -7.87 9.65 -11.43
N PHE A 32 -8.17 10.82 -12.01
CA PHE A 32 -8.30 12.10 -11.30
C PHE A 32 -9.74 12.64 -11.30
N GLN A 33 -10.72 11.77 -11.52
CA GLN A 33 -12.14 12.09 -11.34
C GLN A 33 -12.64 11.76 -9.93
N ALA A 34 -13.88 12.14 -9.62
CA ALA A 34 -14.61 11.52 -8.51
C ALA A 34 -14.68 10.00 -8.75
N ASN A 35 -14.42 9.20 -7.73
CA ASN A 35 -14.27 7.73 -7.80
C ASN A 35 -12.98 7.27 -8.49
N GLY A 36 -11.99 8.16 -8.67
CA GLY A 36 -10.72 7.84 -9.32
C GLY A 36 -9.92 6.76 -8.58
N LEU A 37 -10.08 6.65 -7.27
CA LEU A 37 -9.40 5.65 -6.46
C LEU A 37 -9.82 4.22 -6.83
N GLU A 38 -11.13 3.93 -6.89
CA GLU A 38 -11.59 2.61 -7.35
C GLU A 38 -11.28 2.37 -8.83
N ALA A 39 -11.43 3.40 -9.68
CA ALA A 39 -11.20 3.28 -11.13
C ALA A 39 -9.73 2.97 -11.48
N ALA A 40 -8.78 3.65 -10.82
CA ALA A 40 -7.35 3.40 -11.05
C ALA A 40 -6.92 2.00 -10.59
N LEU A 41 -7.46 1.53 -9.45
CA LEU A 41 -7.18 0.19 -8.96
C LEU A 41 -7.80 -0.89 -9.86
N GLU A 42 -9.04 -0.67 -10.32
CA GLU A 42 -9.74 -1.55 -11.27
C GLU A 42 -8.96 -1.65 -12.59
N ALA A 43 -8.53 -0.52 -13.14
CA ALA A 43 -7.70 -0.48 -14.35
C ALA A 43 -6.37 -1.25 -14.22
N CYS A 44 -5.70 -1.14 -13.06
CA CYS A 44 -4.49 -1.91 -12.76
C CYS A 44 -4.76 -3.42 -12.83
N ILE A 45 -5.83 -3.88 -12.18
CA ILE A 45 -6.20 -5.29 -12.09
C ILE A 45 -6.66 -5.83 -13.45
N GLU A 46 -7.50 -5.08 -14.18
CA GLU A 46 -7.99 -5.45 -15.52
C GLU A 46 -6.85 -5.55 -16.53
N ALA A 47 -5.85 -4.68 -16.42
CA ALA A 47 -4.61 -4.76 -17.20
C ALA A 47 -3.69 -5.93 -16.78
N LYS A 48 -4.14 -6.84 -15.90
CA LYS A 48 -3.39 -7.99 -15.37
C LYS A 48 -2.11 -7.58 -14.64
N HIS A 49 -2.09 -6.39 -14.03
CA HIS A 49 -1.01 -5.95 -13.16
C HIS A 49 -1.38 -6.18 -11.70
N THR A 50 -0.38 -6.52 -10.89
CA THR A 50 -0.52 -6.58 -9.44
C THR A 50 -0.17 -5.20 -8.87
N PRO A 51 -1.09 -4.50 -8.18
CA PRO A 51 -0.77 -3.23 -7.54
C PRO A 51 0.18 -3.47 -6.37
N LEU A 52 1.22 -2.65 -6.26
CA LEU A 52 2.21 -2.73 -5.20
C LEU A 52 1.67 -2.17 -3.88
N TYR A 53 1.98 -2.83 -2.76
CA TYR A 53 1.70 -2.32 -1.42
C TYR A 53 2.75 -1.29 -1.02
N MET A 54 2.54 -0.63 0.13
CA MET A 54 3.40 0.47 0.58
C MET A 54 4.87 0.07 0.74
N PRO A 55 5.22 -1.09 1.32
CA PRO A 55 6.63 -1.49 1.47
C PRO A 55 7.33 -1.59 0.11
N GLU A 56 6.69 -2.19 -0.89
CA GLU A 56 7.26 -2.35 -2.24
C GLU A 56 7.37 -0.99 -2.94
N VAL A 57 6.36 -0.13 -2.85
CA VAL A 57 6.44 1.23 -3.41
C VAL A 57 7.56 2.05 -2.76
N VAL A 58 7.78 1.88 -1.46
CA VAL A 58 8.87 2.54 -0.74
C VAL A 58 10.23 2.00 -1.19
N ASP A 59 10.37 0.67 -1.34
CA ASP A 59 11.58 0.05 -1.87
C ASP A 59 11.91 0.60 -3.27
N GLU A 60 10.91 0.75 -4.14
CA GLU A 60 11.13 1.33 -5.47
C GLU A 60 11.55 2.79 -5.42
N ARG A 61 11.02 3.59 -4.49
CA ARG A 61 11.50 4.96 -4.29
C ARG A 61 12.93 4.99 -3.75
N ILE A 62 13.28 4.13 -2.80
CA ILE A 62 14.65 4.05 -2.26
C ILE A 62 15.65 3.77 -3.40
N ALA A 63 15.33 2.80 -4.26
CA ALA A 63 16.19 2.37 -5.36
C ALA A 63 16.24 3.37 -6.54
N ALA A 64 15.20 4.18 -6.74
CA ALA A 64 15.10 5.09 -7.87
C ALA A 64 16.11 6.24 -7.85
N ALA A 65 16.45 6.75 -9.04
CA ALA A 65 17.16 8.01 -9.19
C ALA A 65 16.36 9.19 -8.58
N GLU A 66 17.05 10.23 -8.15
CA GLU A 66 16.42 11.38 -7.45
C GLU A 66 15.45 12.17 -8.34
N ASP A 67 15.70 12.17 -9.65
CA ASP A 67 14.85 12.80 -10.67
C ASP A 67 13.75 11.87 -11.20
N SER A 68 13.63 10.65 -10.66
CA SER A 68 12.66 9.66 -11.10
C SER A 68 11.21 10.17 -11.00
N PRO A 69 10.34 9.82 -11.96
CA PRO A 69 8.90 10.08 -11.86
C PRO A 69 8.26 9.53 -10.57
N LEU A 70 8.85 8.54 -9.92
CA LEU A 70 8.37 8.01 -8.64
C LEU A 70 8.45 9.03 -7.50
N PHE A 71 9.37 9.99 -7.57
CA PHE A 71 9.48 11.12 -6.64
C PHE A 71 8.70 12.35 -7.09
N GLN A 72 8.45 12.50 -8.39
CA GLN A 72 7.66 13.62 -8.91
C GLN A 72 6.15 13.43 -8.67
N ASN A 73 5.73 12.18 -8.45
CA ASN A 73 4.33 11.80 -8.32
C ASN A 73 4.03 11.23 -6.92
N TRP A 74 2.95 11.70 -6.30
CA TRP A 74 2.35 11.02 -5.15
C TRP A 74 1.74 9.68 -5.58
N LEU A 75 1.77 8.66 -4.73
CA LEU A 75 1.29 7.31 -5.03
C LEU A 75 0.25 6.87 -4.00
N THR A 76 -0.77 6.13 -4.43
CA THR A 76 -1.70 5.38 -3.57
C THR A 76 -1.32 3.90 -3.62
N THR A 77 -1.54 3.19 -2.52
CA THR A 77 -1.31 1.74 -2.46
C THR A 77 -2.54 1.00 -1.91
N PRO A 78 -2.70 -0.30 -2.18
CA PRO A 78 -3.74 -1.11 -1.54
C PRO A 78 -3.50 -1.37 -0.05
N SER A 79 -2.39 -0.84 0.51
CA SER A 79 -2.17 -0.88 1.96
C SER A 79 -3.18 -0.01 2.68
N VAL A 80 -3.59 -0.45 3.86
CA VAL A 80 -4.62 0.22 4.65
C VAL A 80 -4.09 0.71 5.98
N ARG A 81 -4.67 1.81 6.47
CA ARG A 81 -4.78 2.12 7.89
C ARG A 81 -6.21 1.86 8.33
N VAL A 82 -6.43 1.06 9.37
CA VAL A 82 -7.75 0.76 9.91
C VAL A 82 -7.79 1.02 11.40
N THR A 83 -8.74 1.80 11.87
CA THR A 83 -8.95 2.08 13.30
C THR A 83 -10.17 1.32 13.79
N GLY A 84 -10.08 0.70 14.96
CA GLY A 84 -11.19 -0.06 15.53
C GLY A 84 -10.91 -0.55 16.95
N LYS A 85 -11.80 -1.41 17.46
CA LYS A 85 -11.62 -2.10 18.74
C LYS A 85 -11.30 -3.56 18.50
N SER A 86 -10.24 -4.06 19.14
CA SER A 86 -9.92 -5.49 19.16
C SER A 86 -11.04 -6.31 19.82
N LYS A 87 -11.00 -7.65 19.68
CA LYS A 87 -11.95 -8.57 20.35
C LYS A 87 -11.99 -8.38 21.89
N GLY A 88 -10.89 -7.92 22.49
CA GLY A 88 -10.78 -7.59 23.92
C GLY A 88 -11.22 -6.16 24.28
N GLY A 89 -11.72 -5.37 23.33
CA GLY A 89 -12.18 -3.99 23.55
C GLY A 89 -11.10 -2.91 23.47
N ASN A 90 -9.82 -3.27 23.34
CA ASN A 90 -8.73 -2.31 23.20
C ASN A 90 -8.84 -1.54 21.88
N LYS A 91 -8.67 -0.20 21.93
CA LYS A 91 -8.67 0.68 20.76
C LYS A 91 -7.32 0.59 20.07
N VAL A 92 -7.31 0.29 18.77
CA VAL A 92 -6.07 0.05 18.03
C VAL A 92 -6.17 0.62 16.62
N VAL A 93 -4.99 0.86 16.03
CA VAL A 93 -4.81 1.26 14.64
C VAL A 93 -3.94 0.21 13.96
N VAL A 94 -4.42 -0.36 12.86
CA VAL A 94 -3.75 -1.41 12.11
C VAL A 94 -3.23 -0.85 10.80
N TYR A 95 -1.95 -1.07 10.51
CA TYR A 95 -1.37 -0.85 9.19
C TYR A 95 -1.20 -2.21 8.52
N GLY A 96 -1.95 -2.44 7.45
CA GLY A 96 -1.96 -3.72 6.74
C GLY A 96 -1.39 -3.59 5.33
N HIS A 97 -0.31 -4.31 5.06
CA HIS A 97 0.33 -4.39 3.73
C HIS A 97 0.05 -5.73 3.04
N VAL A 98 -1.15 -6.26 3.24
CA VAL A 98 -1.63 -7.53 2.66
C VAL A 98 -2.96 -7.34 1.95
N PRO A 99 -3.37 -8.27 1.06
CA PRO A 99 -4.74 -8.31 0.55
C PRO A 99 -5.75 -8.21 1.68
N ASN A 100 -6.62 -7.21 1.56
CA ASN A 100 -7.62 -6.84 2.55
C ASN A 100 -8.92 -6.39 1.87
N TYR A 101 -9.94 -6.08 2.67
CA TYR A 101 -11.25 -5.66 2.17
C TYR A 101 -11.18 -4.52 1.14
N PHE A 102 -10.34 -3.51 1.35
CA PHE A 102 -10.17 -2.37 0.44
C PHE A 102 -9.13 -2.59 -0.67
N SER A 103 -8.50 -3.76 -0.75
CA SER A 103 -7.70 -4.14 -1.93
C SER A 103 -8.56 -4.52 -3.14
N ASN A 104 -9.89 -4.59 -2.98
CA ASN A 104 -10.86 -4.88 -4.04
C ASN A 104 -11.64 -3.60 -4.41
N PRO A 105 -11.59 -3.11 -5.67
CA PRO A 105 -12.32 -1.92 -6.12
C PRO A 105 -13.82 -1.94 -5.80
N SER A 106 -14.45 -3.12 -5.91
CA SER A 106 -15.89 -3.26 -5.64
C SER A 106 -16.25 -2.99 -4.17
N ASN A 107 -15.34 -3.30 -3.23
CA ASN A 107 -15.55 -3.07 -1.81
C ASN A 107 -15.31 -1.59 -1.43
N ILE A 108 -14.40 -0.92 -2.13
CA ILE A 108 -14.22 0.54 -2.03
C ILE A 108 -15.53 1.23 -2.46
N ARG A 109 -16.07 0.83 -3.62
CA ARG A 109 -17.35 1.34 -4.14
C ARG A 109 -18.50 1.10 -3.16
N LYS A 110 -18.62 -0.11 -2.61
CA LYS A 110 -19.64 -0.44 -1.58
C LYS A 110 -19.51 0.44 -0.34
N ALA A 111 -18.29 0.64 0.17
CA ALA A 111 -18.08 1.48 1.36
C ALA A 111 -18.42 2.95 1.10
N ARG A 112 -18.12 3.46 -0.10
CA ARG A 112 -18.53 4.80 -0.54
C ARG A 112 -20.04 4.94 -0.61
N GLU A 113 -20.73 3.98 -1.23
CA GLU A 113 -22.19 3.97 -1.38
C GLU A 113 -22.92 3.81 -0.04
N ALA A 114 -22.32 3.09 0.91
CA ALA A 114 -22.84 2.96 2.28
C ALA A 114 -22.66 4.23 3.13
N GLY A 115 -21.94 5.24 2.62
CA GLY A 115 -21.62 6.48 3.32
C GLY A 115 -20.29 6.41 4.06
N LEU A 116 -19.38 7.33 3.73
CA LEU A 116 -18.10 7.47 4.40
C LEU A 116 -18.22 8.24 5.71
N ARG A 117 -17.45 7.86 6.72
CA ARG A 117 -17.37 8.56 8.01
C ARG A 117 -16.05 9.30 8.12
N ASN A 118 -16.10 10.64 8.13
CA ASN A 118 -14.92 11.51 8.01
C ASN A 118 -14.05 11.20 6.78
N GLY A 119 -14.63 10.60 5.73
CA GLY A 119 -13.92 10.14 4.54
C GLY A 119 -13.28 8.75 4.64
N ALA A 120 -13.38 8.06 5.78
CA ALA A 120 -13.02 6.65 5.90
C ALA A 120 -14.18 5.73 5.50
N GLY A 121 -13.86 4.58 4.93
CA GLY A 121 -14.84 3.53 4.63
C GLY A 121 -15.04 2.61 5.82
N ILE A 122 -16.27 2.15 6.04
CA ILE A 122 -16.56 1.12 7.04
C ILE A 122 -15.96 -0.21 6.56
N MET A 123 -15.08 -0.80 7.37
CA MET A 123 -14.56 -2.15 7.15
C MET A 123 -15.43 -3.15 7.95
N PRO A 124 -15.86 -4.27 7.34
CA PRO A 124 -16.53 -5.33 8.08
C PRO A 124 -15.67 -5.85 9.25
N GLU A 125 -16.28 -6.05 10.42
CA GLU A 125 -15.55 -6.52 11.61
C GLU A 125 -14.74 -7.81 11.39
N PRO A 126 -15.25 -8.84 10.68
CA PRO A 126 -14.45 -10.05 10.41
C PRO A 126 -13.18 -9.77 9.60
N GLU A 127 -13.21 -8.81 8.68
CA GLU A 127 -12.05 -8.40 7.88
C GLU A 127 -11.03 -7.67 8.76
N PHE A 128 -11.51 -6.78 9.64
CA PHE A 128 -10.65 -6.10 10.60
C PHE A 128 -9.99 -7.07 11.57
N TYR A 129 -10.73 -8.05 12.09
CA TYR A 129 -10.17 -9.09 12.96
C TYR A 129 -9.19 -9.99 12.21
N THR A 130 -9.43 -10.28 10.94
CA THR A 130 -8.47 -11.02 10.10
C THR A 130 -7.15 -10.25 9.96
N LEU A 131 -7.17 -8.92 9.88
CA LEU A 131 -5.95 -8.12 9.91
C LEU A 131 -5.26 -8.19 11.28
N LEU A 132 -6.01 -8.04 12.38
CA LEU A 132 -5.45 -8.13 13.74
C LEU A 132 -4.80 -9.49 14.02
N ASP A 133 -5.44 -10.58 13.59
CA ASP A 133 -4.93 -11.94 13.79
C ASP A 133 -3.67 -12.23 12.94
N ARG A 134 -3.33 -11.33 11.98
CA ARG A 134 -2.13 -11.41 11.12
C ARG A 134 -0.99 -10.50 11.56
N GLU A 135 -1.11 -9.81 12.70
CA GLU A 135 -0.04 -8.97 13.23
C GLU A 135 1.26 -9.77 13.38
N ASP A 136 2.34 -9.24 12.82
CA ASP A 136 3.65 -9.90 12.78
C ASP A 136 4.83 -8.93 12.93
N GLY A 137 4.55 -7.64 13.15
CA GLY A 137 5.54 -6.56 13.21
C GLY A 137 6.37 -6.38 11.95
N LYS A 138 5.94 -6.92 10.79
CA LYS A 138 6.69 -6.88 9.51
C LYS A 138 5.83 -6.45 8.33
N ILE A 139 4.66 -7.07 8.16
CA ILE A 139 3.72 -6.83 7.07
C ILE A 139 2.39 -6.29 7.61
N VAL A 140 2.00 -6.71 8.81
CA VAL A 140 0.85 -6.14 9.51
C VAL A 140 1.29 -5.65 10.88
N PHE A 141 1.01 -4.38 11.16
CA PHE A 141 1.43 -3.69 12.37
C PHE A 141 0.22 -3.23 13.14
N VAL A 142 0.27 -3.38 14.47
CA VAL A 142 -0.75 -2.84 15.37
C VAL A 142 -0.12 -1.75 16.23
N VAL A 143 -0.78 -0.59 16.24
CA VAL A 143 -0.39 0.58 17.03
C VAL A 143 -1.49 0.87 18.03
N ASP A 144 -1.09 1.21 19.25
CA ASP A 144 -2.02 1.75 20.25
C ASP A 144 -2.69 3.03 19.73
N TYR A 145 -4.02 3.07 19.75
CA TYR A 145 -4.77 4.20 19.21
C TYR A 145 -4.45 5.50 19.94
N ASP A 146 -4.35 5.49 21.28
CA ASP A 146 -4.12 6.70 22.05
C ASP A 146 -2.71 7.26 21.81
N ARG A 147 -1.72 6.39 21.53
CA ARG A 147 -0.38 6.78 21.11
C ARG A 147 -0.40 7.53 19.77
N LEU A 148 -1.11 7.02 18.76
CA LEU A 148 -1.24 7.71 17.48
C LEU A 148 -2.09 8.99 17.60
N ARG A 149 -3.18 8.95 18.36
CA ARG A 149 -4.06 10.13 18.53
C ARG A 149 -3.34 11.31 19.19
N LYS A 150 -2.42 11.04 20.10
CA LYS A 150 -1.63 12.07 20.80
C LYS A 150 -0.41 12.55 20.02
N SER A 151 -0.02 11.88 18.93
CA SER A 151 1.08 12.34 18.09
C SER A 151 0.63 13.45 17.13
N ASN A 152 1.60 14.23 16.65
CA ASN A 152 1.34 15.34 15.75
C ASN A 152 1.00 14.83 14.34
N SER A 153 -0.15 15.22 13.81
CA SER A 153 -0.46 15.09 12.39
C SER A 153 -0.07 16.38 11.66
N ASP A 154 1.21 16.53 11.34
CA ASP A 154 1.77 17.74 10.75
C ASP A 154 3.08 17.44 10.00
N VAL A 155 3.71 18.49 9.48
CA VAL A 155 5.10 18.51 9.04
C VAL A 155 6.02 18.47 10.26
N ILE A 156 6.93 17.49 10.27
CA ILE A 156 7.97 17.36 11.31
C ILE A 156 9.36 17.21 10.69
N SER A 157 10.40 17.29 11.52
CA SER A 157 11.76 17.03 11.06
C SER A 157 11.91 15.54 10.71
N VAL A 158 12.73 15.25 9.70
CA VAL A 158 13.08 13.87 9.32
C VAL A 158 13.77 13.13 10.48
N ASP A 159 14.53 13.86 11.30
CA ASP A 159 15.28 13.28 12.42
C ASP A 159 14.30 12.82 13.55
N ASP A 160 13.14 13.48 13.70
CA ASP A 160 12.08 13.07 14.63
C ASP A 160 11.12 12.02 14.01
N ALA A 161 11.08 11.92 12.69
CA ALA A 161 10.10 11.12 11.98
C ALA A 161 10.15 9.64 12.35
N LEU A 162 11.32 9.07 12.61
CA LEU A 162 11.44 7.65 12.96
C LEU A 162 10.76 7.30 14.30
N GLN A 163 10.63 8.28 15.21
CA GLN A 163 9.98 8.09 16.52
C GLN A 163 8.46 8.20 16.44
N HIS A 164 7.95 8.81 15.36
CA HIS A 164 6.52 8.98 15.18
C HIS A 164 5.80 7.63 15.02
N PRO A 165 4.68 7.37 15.74
CA PRO A 165 4.05 6.05 15.79
C PRO A 165 3.55 5.54 14.44
N GLN A 166 3.27 6.42 13.48
CA GLN A 166 2.89 6.04 12.11
C GLN A 166 4.07 5.58 11.25
N THR A 167 5.29 6.07 11.45
CA THR A 167 6.35 5.99 10.42
C THR A 167 6.77 4.56 10.10
N ILE A 168 7.16 3.79 11.11
CA ILE A 168 7.61 2.41 10.93
C ILE A 168 6.46 1.51 10.41
N PRO A 169 5.25 1.55 11.01
CA PRO A 169 4.10 0.80 10.49
C PRO A 169 3.68 1.20 9.08
N PHE A 170 3.76 2.48 8.72
CA PHE A 170 3.37 2.96 7.39
C PHE A 170 4.36 2.49 6.32
N LEU A 171 5.66 2.60 6.62
CA LEU A 171 6.74 2.23 5.72
C LEU A 171 7.09 0.73 5.77
N GLY A 172 6.34 -0.09 6.50
CA GLY A 172 6.52 -1.53 6.48
C GLY A 172 7.80 -2.04 7.15
N GLY A 173 8.31 -1.36 8.17
CA GLY A 173 9.47 -1.84 8.95
C GLY A 173 10.56 -0.80 9.17
N LYS A 174 11.36 -1.02 10.22
CA LYS A 174 12.32 -0.02 10.72
C LYS A 174 13.45 0.27 9.72
N GLU A 175 14.08 -0.77 9.18
CA GLU A 175 15.19 -0.60 8.24
C GLU A 175 14.76 0.16 6.98
N ARG A 176 13.60 -0.21 6.42
CA ARG A 176 13.01 0.49 5.28
C ARG A 176 12.66 1.94 5.61
N ALA A 177 12.13 2.20 6.80
CA ALA A 177 11.85 3.55 7.24
C ALA A 177 13.13 4.41 7.33
N GLU A 178 14.21 3.88 7.89
CA GLU A 178 15.50 4.56 7.99
C GLU A 178 16.05 4.91 6.59
N GLN A 179 16.06 3.94 5.66
CA GLN A 179 16.52 4.15 4.30
C GLN A 179 15.65 5.17 3.54
N TYR A 180 14.33 5.06 3.67
CA TYR A 180 13.41 6.00 3.04
C TYR A 180 13.60 7.43 3.55
N LEU A 181 13.79 7.62 4.86
CA LEU A 181 13.99 8.94 5.45
C LEU A 181 15.31 9.59 4.98
N VAL A 182 16.38 8.81 4.82
CA VAL A 182 17.62 9.28 4.19
C VAL A 182 17.36 9.72 2.75
N LYS A 183 16.64 8.90 1.97
CA LYS A 183 16.30 9.21 0.58
C LYS A 183 15.40 10.44 0.45
N HIS A 184 14.39 10.57 1.33
CA HIS A 184 13.50 11.74 1.40
C HIS A 184 14.29 13.03 1.64
N LYS A 185 15.26 12.99 2.54
CA LYS A 185 16.14 14.14 2.87
C LYS A 185 17.00 14.57 1.68
N ALA A 186 17.43 13.62 0.86
CA ALA A 186 18.20 13.89 -0.36
C ALA A 186 17.33 14.48 -1.48
N VAL A 187 16.13 13.94 -1.69
CA VAL A 187 15.27 14.31 -2.83
C VAL A 187 14.39 15.53 -2.56
N TYR A 188 13.82 15.65 -1.36
CA TYR A 188 12.83 16.68 -1.05
C TYR A 188 13.34 17.73 -0.07
N SER A 189 13.41 17.37 1.22
CA SER A 189 13.77 18.32 2.28
C SER A 189 14.09 17.62 3.60
N LYS A 190 14.60 18.39 4.57
CA LYS A 190 14.83 17.91 5.95
C LYS A 190 13.54 17.75 6.78
N ASN A 191 12.39 18.09 6.20
CA ASN A 191 11.08 17.96 6.82
C ASN A 191 10.21 16.99 6.01
N ILE A 192 9.32 16.28 6.70
CA ILE A 192 8.37 15.33 6.10
C ILE A 192 6.98 15.55 6.71
N GLY A 193 5.95 15.51 5.87
CA GLY A 193 4.58 15.47 6.35
C GLY A 193 4.23 14.09 6.91
N ILE A 194 3.63 14.02 8.09
CA ILE A 194 3.02 12.78 8.60
C ILE A 194 1.58 13.09 8.98
N TRP A 195 0.66 12.57 8.18
CA TRP A 195 -0.74 12.95 8.26
C TRP A 195 -1.61 11.78 8.67
N HIS A 196 -2.43 11.96 9.70
CA HIS A 196 -3.40 10.99 10.16
C HIS A 196 -4.71 11.65 10.62
N SER A 197 -5.76 10.85 10.83
CA SER A 197 -7.06 11.32 11.29
C SER A 197 -7.57 10.47 12.44
N ASP A 198 -8.51 11.01 13.20
CA ASP A 198 -9.22 10.26 14.23
C ASP A 198 -10.40 9.51 13.60
N ASP A 199 -10.23 8.20 13.43
CA ASP A 199 -11.23 7.31 12.82
C ASP A 199 -11.79 6.29 13.82
N LEU A 200 -11.69 6.55 15.13
CA LEU A 200 -12.31 5.65 16.11
C LEU A 200 -13.83 5.84 16.12
N ASP A 201 -14.55 4.75 15.87
CA ASP A 201 -16.01 4.73 15.80
C ASP A 201 -16.56 3.40 16.37
N GLU A 202 -17.88 3.23 16.33
CA GLU A 202 -18.59 1.99 16.66
C GLU A 202 -18.16 0.83 15.77
N LYS A 203 -17.91 1.08 14.49
CA LYS A 203 -17.45 0.10 13.50
C LYS A 203 -16.02 0.41 13.07
N PRO A 204 -15.22 -0.60 12.68
CA PRO A 204 -13.88 -0.36 12.14
C PRO A 204 -13.94 0.53 10.89
N LEU A 205 -13.07 1.54 10.86
CA LEU A 205 -12.97 2.48 9.75
C LEU A 205 -11.59 2.39 9.12
N GLY A 206 -11.53 2.29 7.79
CA GLY A 206 -10.26 2.15 7.07
C GLY A 206 -10.10 3.12 5.91
N ARG A 207 -8.83 3.38 5.59
CA ARG A 207 -8.38 4.24 4.50
C ARG A 207 -7.20 3.58 3.79
N LEU A 208 -7.04 3.84 2.50
CA LEU A 208 -5.81 3.49 1.77
C LEU A 208 -4.68 4.46 2.13
N LEU A 209 -3.44 4.00 2.02
CA LEU A 209 -2.23 4.78 2.30
C LEU A 209 -1.70 5.49 1.04
N PHE A 210 -1.26 6.74 1.22
CA PHE A 210 -0.72 7.59 0.15
C PHE A 210 0.70 8.07 0.48
N LEU A 211 1.64 7.92 -0.45
CA LEU A 211 3.05 8.28 -0.30
C LEU A 211 3.42 9.49 -1.16
N GLY A 212 4.11 10.48 -0.60
CA GLY A 212 4.44 11.70 -1.32
C GLY A 212 3.25 12.65 -1.52
N TYR A 213 2.14 12.40 -0.84
CA TYR A 213 0.90 13.15 -0.98
C TYR A 213 0.76 14.23 0.09
N TYR A 214 0.23 15.39 -0.32
CA TYR A 214 -0.02 16.55 0.55
C TYR A 214 1.28 17.10 1.21
N GLY A 215 1.17 18.19 1.98
CA GLY A 215 2.29 19.01 2.46
C GLY A 215 3.59 18.25 2.77
N ASN A 216 4.72 18.73 2.21
CA ASN A 216 6.07 18.17 2.32
C ASN A 216 6.20 16.68 1.93
N TYR A 217 5.50 16.26 0.87
CA TYR A 217 5.68 14.97 0.19
C TYR A 217 5.68 13.78 1.17
N GLY A 218 4.67 13.76 2.04
CA GLY A 218 4.70 12.98 3.28
C GLY A 218 4.09 11.57 3.25
N LEU A 219 3.99 11.00 4.46
CA LEU A 219 3.30 9.76 4.77
C LEU A 219 1.85 10.07 5.10
N TYR A 220 0.93 9.84 4.17
CA TYR A 220 -0.45 10.31 4.29
C TYR A 220 -1.42 9.15 4.51
N GLY A 221 -1.86 9.00 5.77
CA GLY A 221 -2.86 8.03 6.20
C GLY A 221 -4.27 8.60 6.36
N GLY A 222 -4.47 9.91 6.16
CA GLY A 222 -5.74 10.61 6.39
C GLY A 222 -6.63 10.80 5.15
N SER A 223 -6.37 10.08 4.04
CA SER A 223 -7.04 10.36 2.77
C SER A 223 -8.47 9.88 2.74
N VAL A 224 -9.26 10.55 1.92
CA VAL A 224 -10.67 10.28 1.74
C VAL A 224 -10.82 9.19 0.69
N LEU A 225 -11.58 8.14 1.03
CA LEU A 225 -11.76 6.92 0.26
C LEU A 225 -12.74 7.09 -0.93
N TYR A 226 -12.56 8.13 -1.76
CA TYR A 226 -13.28 8.28 -3.04
C TYR A 226 -12.65 9.23 -4.07
N TYR A 227 -11.59 9.97 -3.74
CA TYR A 227 -11.01 10.93 -4.68
C TYR A 227 -10.07 10.25 -5.69
N PHE A 228 -8.90 10.83 -5.92
CA PHE A 228 -7.97 10.43 -6.95
C PHE A 228 -7.22 9.17 -6.55
N GLY A 229 -6.88 8.36 -7.55
CA GLY A 229 -6.04 7.17 -7.41
C GLY A 229 -4.82 7.25 -8.30
N ARG A 230 -3.68 6.83 -7.78
CA ARG A 230 -2.46 6.58 -8.56
C ARG A 230 -1.77 5.32 -8.05
N PHE A 231 -1.98 4.19 -8.71
CA PHE A 231 -1.37 2.91 -8.31
C PHE A 231 -0.18 2.58 -9.19
N LEU A 232 0.90 2.10 -8.59
CA LEU A 232 2.01 1.47 -9.31
C LEU A 232 1.72 -0.04 -9.40
N GLY A 233 1.55 -0.55 -10.61
CA GLY A 233 1.29 -1.96 -10.87
C GLY A 233 2.48 -2.63 -11.56
N VAL A 234 2.74 -3.89 -11.25
CA VAL A 234 3.73 -4.73 -11.94
C VAL A 234 3.03 -5.81 -12.75
N GLY A 235 3.40 -5.94 -14.03
CA GLY A 235 2.88 -6.99 -14.89
C GLY A 235 3.46 -8.35 -14.51
N ALA A 236 2.78 -9.44 -14.92
CA ALA A 236 3.41 -10.76 -14.91
C ALA A 236 4.72 -10.68 -15.72
N ALA A 237 5.80 -11.27 -15.22
CA ALA A 237 7.05 -11.33 -15.97
C ALA A 237 6.76 -11.98 -17.34
N GLU A 238 6.98 -11.22 -18.42
CA GLU A 238 6.92 -11.76 -19.77
C GLU A 238 7.87 -12.98 -19.82
N PRO A 239 7.40 -14.15 -20.28
CA PRO A 239 8.31 -15.24 -20.60
C PRO A 239 9.30 -14.69 -21.61
N ARG A 240 10.60 -14.81 -21.34
CA ARG A 240 11.62 -14.43 -22.31
C ARG A 240 11.39 -15.22 -23.60
N GLU A 241 11.55 -14.55 -24.74
CA GLU A 241 11.60 -15.20 -26.06
C GLU A 241 12.76 -16.23 -26.19
N ASP A 242 13.64 -16.35 -25.18
CA ASP A 242 14.74 -17.31 -25.16
C ASP A 242 14.37 -18.74 -24.70
N GLY A 243 13.09 -19.01 -24.40
CA GLY A 243 12.57 -20.37 -24.23
C GLY A 243 13.10 -21.16 -23.03
N LEU A 244 13.82 -20.53 -22.10
CA LEU A 244 14.32 -21.20 -20.90
C LEU A 244 13.27 -21.18 -19.78
N VAL A 245 12.38 -22.19 -19.82
CA VAL A 245 11.57 -22.57 -18.66
C VAL A 245 12.51 -23.00 -17.55
N ARG A 246 12.54 -22.26 -16.44
CA ARG A 246 13.16 -22.75 -15.21
C ARG A 246 12.22 -23.75 -14.55
N GLU A 247 12.65 -24.99 -14.42
CA GLU A 247 12.09 -25.92 -13.45
C GLU A 247 12.17 -25.28 -12.06
N ALA A 248 11.03 -25.25 -11.37
CA ALA A 248 10.99 -24.88 -9.97
C ALA A 248 11.82 -25.90 -9.19
N HIS A 249 12.92 -25.43 -8.61
CA HIS A 249 13.68 -26.19 -7.62
C HIS A 249 12.75 -26.54 -6.45
N ALA A 250 12.24 -27.78 -6.46
CA ALA A 250 11.65 -28.39 -5.29
C ALA A 250 12.78 -28.64 -4.30
N CYS A 251 12.79 -27.86 -3.23
CA CYS A 251 13.56 -28.14 -2.03
C CYS A 251 13.02 -29.43 -1.42
N GLY A 252 13.77 -30.53 -1.53
CA GLY A 252 13.47 -31.81 -0.90
C GLY A 252 14.75 -32.48 -0.45
N ARG A 253 15.20 -32.14 0.77
CA ARG A 253 16.14 -32.97 1.52
C ARG A 253 15.40 -34.22 1.97
N GLU A 254 15.89 -35.41 1.61
CA GLU A 254 15.85 -36.56 2.52
C GLU A 254 17.17 -37.36 2.42
N SER A 255 17.52 -37.89 3.58
CA SER A 255 18.80 -38.39 4.08
C SER A 255 19.20 -39.77 3.52
N PRO A 256 20.48 -40.20 3.59
CA PRO A 256 20.90 -41.51 3.11
C PRO A 256 20.70 -42.58 4.19
N TYR A 257 19.92 -43.61 3.91
CA TYR A 257 19.97 -44.87 4.66
C TYR A 257 20.03 -46.09 3.75
N ARG A 258 21.03 -46.91 4.06
CA ARG A 258 21.42 -48.18 3.45
C ARG A 258 20.41 -49.29 3.75
N PHE A 259 20.07 -50.09 2.74
CA PHE A 259 19.79 -51.53 2.78
C PHE A 259 20.12 -52.02 1.35
N GLY A 260 20.99 -52.99 1.08
CA GLY A 260 21.10 -54.33 1.63
C GLY A 260 20.75 -55.30 0.51
N CYS A 261 21.75 -55.75 -0.26
CA CYS A 261 21.58 -56.78 -1.29
C CYS A 261 21.20 -58.12 -0.66
N GLY A 262 20.17 -58.76 -1.21
CA GLY A 262 19.80 -60.14 -0.96
C GLY A 262 19.17 -60.72 -2.22
N CYS A 263 20.00 -61.36 -3.04
CA CYS A 263 19.81 -62.51 -3.94
C CYS A 263 20.94 -62.49 -4.97
#